data_AF-A0A7J7N3L9-F1
#
_entry.id   AF-A0A7J7N3L9-F1
#
_cell.length_a   1.000
_cell.length_b   1.000
_cell.length_c   1.000
_cell.angle_alpha   90.00
_cell.angle_beta   90.00
_cell.angle_gamma   90.00
#
_symmetry.space_group_name_H-M   'P 1'
#
loop_
_entity.id
_entity.type
_entity.pdbx_description
1 polymer ?
#
loop_
_entity_poly.entity_id
_entity_poly.type
_entity_poly.pdbx_seq_one_letter_code
_entity_poly.pdbx_strand_id
1 'polypeptide(L)'
;MCTKMPVSRLITFSLAEVSLIECILEKYHAEKDEELGQAQFAQLLHSVLQDIVEALNKKNVIVTQNVKIINGSMLRKLLANEKELNNMIEGIFNDLCKDKKGCPELLRRFLEKNRIKVGLPPSEANEAMVLLFDQVFADVGTADFADNFERDDLEVLVRDVLKKLEKLLEANPILHDLEN
;
A
#
# COMPACT_ATOMS: atom_id res chain seq x y z
N MET A 1 -18.44 -36.28 6.54
CA MET A 1 -19.20 -35.84 5.36
C MET A 1 -19.66 -34.41 5.62
N CYS A 2 -19.11 -33.41 4.94
CA CYS A 2 -19.65 -32.05 4.95
C CYS A 2 -19.69 -31.54 3.50
N THR A 3 -20.82 -30.91 3.19
CA THR A 3 -21.42 -30.68 1.89
C THR A 3 -20.89 -29.41 1.20
N LYS A 4 -20.92 -29.43 -0.14
CA LYS A 4 -20.67 -28.27 -1.03
C LYS A 4 -21.75 -27.20 -0.87
N MET A 5 -21.35 -25.91 -0.86
CA MET A 5 -22.03 -24.77 -1.52
C MET A 5 -21.10 -23.52 -1.57
N PRO A 6 -21.37 -22.49 -2.41
CA PRO A 6 -20.36 -21.88 -3.27
C PRO A 6 -19.84 -20.49 -2.87
N VAL A 7 -18.69 -20.21 -3.49
CA VAL A 7 -17.92 -18.98 -3.74
C VAL A 7 -18.64 -17.64 -3.54
N SER A 8 -18.24 -16.93 -2.48
CA SER A 8 -18.19 -15.47 -2.42
C SER A 8 -16.90 -15.07 -1.70
N ARG A 9 -15.97 -14.45 -2.44
CA ARG A 9 -14.67 -14.00 -1.95
C ARG A 9 -14.87 -12.84 -0.96
N LEU A 10 -14.83 -13.16 0.32
CA LEU A 10 -14.53 -12.25 1.42
C LEU A 10 -13.30 -12.83 2.12
N ILE A 11 -12.46 -11.95 2.68
CA ILE A 11 -11.24 -12.31 3.41
C ILE A 11 -11.54 -13.49 4.32
N THR A 12 -11.10 -14.67 3.92
CA THR A 12 -11.29 -15.90 4.66
C THR A 12 -9.94 -16.19 5.26
N PHE A 13 -9.75 -15.78 6.53
CA PHE A 13 -9.11 -16.74 7.42
C PHE A 13 -9.96 -17.99 7.28
N SER A 14 -9.39 -19.07 6.78
CA SER A 14 -10.10 -20.34 6.80
C SER A 14 -10.64 -20.52 8.21
N LEU A 15 -11.94 -20.76 8.40
CA LEU A 15 -12.53 -21.06 9.72
C LEU A 15 -11.74 -22.16 10.46
N ALA A 16 -10.94 -22.95 9.72
CA ALA A 16 -10.03 -23.95 10.26
C ALA A 16 -8.84 -23.39 11.07
N GLU A 17 -8.42 -22.13 10.91
CA GLU A 17 -7.24 -21.55 11.58
C GLU A 17 -7.60 -20.96 12.94
N VAL A 18 -8.72 -20.24 13.04
CA VAL A 18 -9.28 -19.80 14.34
C VAL A 18 -9.64 -21.03 15.19
N SER A 19 -10.18 -22.07 14.55
CA SER A 19 -10.47 -23.36 15.19
C SER A 19 -9.22 -24.08 15.73
N LEU A 20 -8.02 -23.92 15.14
CA LEU A 20 -6.80 -24.55 15.67
C LEU A 20 -6.35 -23.93 16.99
N ILE A 21 -6.35 -22.60 17.05
CA ILE A 21 -5.99 -21.88 18.26
C ILE A 21 -7.04 -22.12 19.34
N GLU A 22 -8.32 -22.06 19.01
CA GLU A 22 -9.40 -22.41 19.94
C GLU A 22 -9.28 -23.85 20.45
N CYS A 23 -9.00 -24.84 19.60
CA CYS A 23 -8.78 -26.22 20.06
C CYS A 23 -7.57 -26.39 20.99
N ILE A 24 -6.48 -25.64 20.76
CA ILE A 24 -5.31 -25.67 21.64
C ILE A 24 -5.67 -24.98 22.96
N LEU A 25 -6.29 -23.81 22.92
CA LEU A 25 -6.71 -23.10 24.13
C LEU A 25 -7.70 -23.92 24.97
N GLU A 26 -8.66 -24.62 24.35
CA GLU A 26 -9.57 -25.54 25.04
C GLU A 26 -8.84 -26.71 25.71
N LYS A 27 -7.75 -27.22 25.13
CA LYS A 27 -6.90 -28.25 25.77
C LYS A 27 -6.22 -27.74 27.04
N TYR A 28 -5.91 -26.44 27.09
CA TYR A 28 -5.28 -25.78 28.24
C TYR A 28 -6.28 -25.02 29.11
N HIS A 29 -7.57 -25.06 28.77
CA HIS A 29 -8.65 -24.49 29.55
C HIS A 29 -8.72 -25.31 30.85
N ALA A 30 -8.10 -24.77 31.90
CA ALA A 30 -8.19 -25.36 33.21
C ALA A 30 -9.64 -25.20 33.68
N GLU A 31 -10.32 -26.31 33.94
CA GLU A 31 -11.68 -26.40 34.50
C GLU A 31 -11.79 -25.81 35.93
N LYS A 32 -10.82 -24.99 36.35
CA LYS A 32 -10.68 -24.46 37.70
C LYS A 32 -10.36 -22.98 37.61
N ASP A 33 -11.22 -22.16 38.21
CA ASP A 33 -11.00 -20.73 38.53
C ASP A 33 -9.85 -20.57 39.57
N GLU A 34 -8.70 -21.19 39.32
CA GLU A 34 -7.52 -21.09 40.17
C GLU A 34 -6.59 -20.02 39.61
N GLU A 35 -6.34 -18.97 40.40
CA GLU A 35 -5.39 -17.92 40.03
C GLU A 35 -3.98 -18.52 39.91
N LEU A 36 -3.43 -18.51 38.71
CA LEU A 36 -2.06 -18.96 38.46
C LEU A 36 -1.06 -17.91 38.92
N GLY A 37 -0.03 -18.34 39.66
CA GLY A 37 1.14 -17.49 39.91
C GLY A 37 1.92 -17.21 38.62
N GLN A 38 2.69 -16.11 38.57
CA GLN A 38 3.40 -15.68 37.35
C GLN A 38 4.27 -16.77 36.71
N ALA A 39 4.98 -17.56 37.52
CA ALA A 39 5.82 -18.66 37.02
C ALA A 39 4.99 -19.78 36.37
N GLN A 40 3.83 -20.08 36.94
CA GLN A 40 2.90 -21.10 36.42
C GLN A 40 2.23 -20.61 35.13
N PHE A 41 1.84 -19.34 35.08
CA PHE A 41 1.32 -18.73 33.87
C PHE A 41 2.35 -18.75 32.73
N ALA A 42 3.61 -18.39 32.99
CA ALA A 42 4.66 -18.41 31.99
C ALA A 42 4.92 -19.82 31.43
N GLN A 43 4.89 -20.84 32.29
CA GLN A 43 5.02 -22.24 31.87
C GLN A 43 3.84 -22.71 31.02
N LEU A 44 2.62 -22.33 31.40
CA LEU A 44 1.41 -22.63 30.64
C LEU A 44 1.44 -21.95 29.27
N LEU A 45 1.75 -20.65 29.23
CA LEU A 45 1.86 -19.87 28.00
C LEU A 45 2.92 -20.45 27.05
N HIS A 46 4.09 -20.83 27.58
CA HIS A 46 5.13 -21.47 26.78
C HIS A 46 4.63 -22.80 26.17
N SER A 47 3.89 -23.59 26.93
CA SER A 47 3.34 -24.87 26.46
C SER A 47 2.29 -24.69 25.36
N VAL A 48 1.41 -23.69 25.51
CA VAL A 48 0.44 -23.28 24.47
C VAL A 48 1.15 -22.84 23.19
N LEU A 49 2.17 -21.98 23.30
CA LEU A 49 2.95 -21.52 22.15
C LEU A 49 3.65 -22.68 21.43
N GLN A 50 4.19 -23.63 22.18
CA GLN A 50 4.85 -24.80 21.62
C GLN A 50 3.88 -25.71 20.85
N ASP A 51 2.68 -25.93 21.38
CA ASP A 51 1.62 -26.68 20.69
C ASP A 51 1.12 -25.94 19.43
N ILE A 52 1.04 -24.61 19.47
CA ILE A 52 0.72 -23.80 18.27
C ILE A 52 1.80 -23.98 17.21
N VAL A 53 3.09 -23.88 17.59
CA VAL A 53 4.22 -24.08 16.66
C VAL A 53 4.17 -25.48 16.03
N GLU A 54 3.90 -26.52 16.82
CA GLU A 54 3.76 -27.87 16.27
C GLU A 54 2.54 -28.03 15.34
N ALA A 55 1.40 -27.43 15.69
CA ALA A 55 0.20 -27.47 14.86
C ALA A 55 0.41 -26.77 13.52
N LEU A 56 1.08 -25.61 13.53
CA LEU A 56 1.47 -24.86 12.33
C LEU A 56 2.54 -25.58 11.51
N ASN A 57 3.47 -26.30 12.14
CA ASN A 57 4.44 -27.13 11.43
C ASN A 57 3.76 -28.34 10.75
N LYS A 58 2.71 -28.90 11.36
CA LYS A 58 1.97 -30.06 10.82
C LYS A 58 0.96 -29.66 9.73
N LYS A 59 0.34 -28.49 9.85
CA LYS A 59 -0.54 -27.90 8.84
C LYS A 59 0.11 -26.65 8.29
N ASN A 60 0.60 -26.69 7.05
CA ASN A 60 1.04 -25.50 6.33
C ASN A 60 -0.11 -24.47 6.28
N VAL A 61 -0.10 -23.54 7.22
CA VAL A 61 -0.99 -22.39 7.27
C VAL A 61 -0.42 -21.37 6.31
N ILE A 62 -1.14 -21.14 5.21
CA ILE A 62 -0.77 -20.14 4.22
C ILE A 62 -1.54 -18.87 4.58
N VAL A 63 -0.85 -17.91 5.19
CA VAL A 63 -1.42 -16.59 5.44
C VAL A 63 -1.43 -15.82 4.12
N THR A 64 -2.58 -15.79 3.43
CA THR A 64 -2.77 -14.96 2.25
C THR A 64 -3.28 -13.59 2.68
N GLN A 65 -2.39 -12.62 2.83
CA GLN A 65 -2.76 -11.22 2.99
C GLN A 65 -3.03 -10.62 1.61
N ASN A 66 -4.21 -10.00 1.42
CA ASN A 66 -4.52 -9.27 0.19
C ASN A 66 -3.77 -7.93 0.19
N VAL A 67 -2.48 -7.97 -0.13
CA VAL A 67 -1.64 -6.78 -0.23
C VAL A 67 -1.66 -6.25 -1.67
N LYS A 68 -1.93 -4.96 -1.83
CA LYS A 68 -1.73 -4.26 -3.10
C LYS A 68 -0.29 -3.78 -3.16
N ILE A 69 0.47 -4.32 -4.11
CA ILE A 69 1.87 -3.93 -4.33
C ILE A 69 1.89 -2.76 -5.31
N ILE A 70 2.45 -1.63 -4.90
CA ILE A 70 2.62 -0.43 -5.72
C ILE A 70 4.11 -0.32 -6.08
N ASN A 71 4.44 -0.83 -7.27
CA ASN A 71 5.81 -0.98 -7.77
C ASN A 71 6.11 -0.11 -9.02
N GLY A 72 5.35 0.96 -9.22
CA GLY A 72 5.50 1.83 -10.40
C GLY A 72 4.97 1.23 -11.71
N SER A 73 4.49 -0.01 -11.75
CA SER A 73 3.98 -0.63 -13.01
C SER A 73 2.79 0.11 -13.63
N MET A 74 1.95 0.75 -12.81
CA MET A 74 0.86 1.61 -13.30
C MET A 74 1.39 2.93 -13.89
N LEU A 75 2.43 3.52 -13.28
CA LEU A 75 3.11 4.70 -13.84
C LEU A 75 3.74 4.38 -15.19
N ARG A 76 4.38 3.21 -15.31
CA ARG A 76 4.93 2.72 -16.58
C ARG A 76 3.87 2.58 -17.68
N LYS A 77 2.69 2.06 -17.33
CA LYS A 77 1.54 1.97 -18.26
C LYS A 77 1.04 3.35 -18.68
N LEU A 78 0.97 4.29 -17.74
CA LEU A 78 0.57 5.67 -18.02
C LEU A 78 1.59 6.37 -18.94
N LEU A 79 2.88 6.23 -18.65
CA LEU A 79 3.97 6.80 -19.47
C LEU A 79 4.02 6.21 -20.89
N ALA A 80 3.59 4.96 -21.06
CA ALA A 80 3.46 4.31 -22.37
C ALA A 80 2.19 4.72 -23.12
N ASN A 81 1.18 5.28 -22.43
CA ASN A 81 -0.08 5.72 -23.03
C ASN A 81 -0.09 7.24 -23.23
N GLU A 82 0.44 7.67 -24.38
CA GLU A 82 0.53 9.10 -24.74
C GLU A 82 -0.81 9.83 -24.65
N LYS A 83 -1.93 9.17 -24.98
CA LYS A 83 -3.25 9.80 -24.89
C LYS A 83 -3.64 10.11 -23.45
N GLU A 84 -3.43 9.16 -22.53
CA GLU A 84 -3.75 9.36 -21.11
C GLU A 84 -2.79 10.38 -20.46
N LEU A 85 -1.51 10.34 -20.83
CA LEU A 85 -0.53 11.31 -20.39
C LEU A 85 -0.86 12.72 -20.87
N ASN A 86 -1.21 12.89 -22.15
CA ASN A 86 -1.56 14.20 -22.72
C ASN A 86 -2.85 14.76 -22.10
N ASN A 87 -3.87 13.94 -21.90
CA ASN A 87 -5.09 14.35 -21.19
C ASN A 87 -4.79 14.79 -19.74
N MET A 88 -3.81 14.16 -19.10
CA MET A 88 -3.36 14.53 -17.76
C MET A 88 -2.63 15.88 -17.76
N ILE A 89 -1.71 16.08 -18.70
CA ILE A 89 -0.98 17.33 -18.88
C ILE A 89 -1.95 18.48 -19.19
N GLU A 90 -2.94 18.26 -20.05
CA GLU A 90 -3.99 19.26 -20.32
C GLU A 90 -4.81 19.60 -19.09
N GLY A 91 -5.11 18.62 -18.23
CA GLY A 91 -5.76 18.86 -16.94
C GLY A 91 -4.93 19.76 -16.03
N ILE A 92 -3.62 19.47 -15.92
CA ILE A 92 -2.69 20.26 -15.10
C ILE A 92 -2.53 21.67 -15.67
N PHE A 93 -2.35 21.80 -16.99
CA PHE A 93 -2.18 23.09 -17.66
C PHE A 93 -3.40 23.99 -17.48
N ASN A 94 -4.61 23.43 -17.63
CA ASN A 94 -5.86 24.17 -17.40
C ASN A 94 -6.04 24.63 -15.95
N ASP A 95 -5.54 23.87 -14.98
CA ASP A 95 -5.57 24.26 -13.56
C ASP A 95 -4.47 25.29 -13.24
N LEU A 96 -3.31 25.19 -13.89
CA LEU A 96 -2.21 26.16 -13.81
C LEU A 96 -2.60 27.54 -14.36
N CYS A 97 -3.33 27.60 -15.48
CA CYS A 97 -3.83 28.87 -16.02
C CYS A 97 -4.84 29.58 -15.09
N LYS A 98 -5.42 28.89 -14.10
CA LYS A 98 -6.40 29.47 -13.16
C LYS A 98 -5.74 30.00 -11.89
N ASP A 99 -4.79 29.27 -11.33
CA ASP A 99 -4.04 29.64 -10.13
C ASP A 99 -2.65 30.13 -10.55
N LYS A 100 -2.39 31.44 -10.50
CA LYS A 100 -1.07 32.06 -10.73
C LYS A 100 -0.01 31.71 -9.65
N LYS A 101 -0.20 30.58 -8.95
CA LYS A 101 0.74 30.04 -7.96
C LYS A 101 1.65 29.03 -8.65
N GLY A 102 2.84 28.84 -8.09
CA GLY A 102 3.89 27.98 -8.63
C GLY A 102 3.39 26.62 -9.11
N CYS A 103 3.92 26.20 -10.25
CA CYS A 103 3.59 24.95 -10.90
C CYS A 103 3.92 23.66 -10.10
N PRO A 104 4.92 23.61 -9.19
CA PRO A 104 5.24 22.39 -8.42
C PRO A 104 4.13 22.02 -7.44
N GLU A 105 3.59 23.00 -6.71
CA GLU A 105 2.54 22.77 -5.72
C GLU A 105 1.24 22.35 -6.39
N LEU A 106 0.94 22.91 -7.58
CA LEU A 106 -0.22 22.53 -8.37
C LEU A 106 -0.05 21.14 -9.00
N LEU A 107 1.14 20.80 -9.50
CA LEU A 107 1.45 19.46 -9.98
C LEU A 107 1.33 18.43 -8.84
N ARG A 108 1.90 18.72 -7.66
CA ARG A 108 1.76 17.87 -6.47
C ARG A 108 0.30 17.68 -6.10
N ARG A 109 -0.47 18.76 -6.00
CA ARG A 109 -1.90 18.70 -5.65
C ARG A 109 -2.71 17.92 -6.69
N PHE A 110 -2.38 18.05 -7.97
CA PHE A 110 -3.03 17.29 -9.04
C PHE A 110 -2.69 15.80 -8.97
N LEU A 111 -1.43 15.45 -8.72
CA LEU A 111 -0.97 14.07 -8.52
C LEU A 111 -1.63 13.43 -7.28
N GLU A 112 -1.75 14.17 -6.19
CA GLU A 112 -2.44 13.74 -4.97
C GLU A 112 -3.94 13.50 -5.24
N LYS A 113 -4.61 14.43 -5.94
CA LYS A 113 -6.04 14.31 -6.31
C LYS A 113 -6.30 13.12 -7.24
N ASN A 114 -5.35 12.82 -8.13
CA ASN A 114 -5.48 11.74 -9.11
C ASN A 114 -4.70 10.47 -8.69
N ARG A 115 -4.21 10.36 -7.45
CA ARG A 115 -3.25 9.33 -7.00
C ARG A 115 -3.59 7.91 -7.45
N ILE A 116 -4.85 7.51 -7.32
CA ILE A 116 -5.35 6.18 -7.66
C ILE A 116 -5.22 5.92 -9.17
N LYS A 117 -5.53 6.93 -9.98
CA LYS A 117 -5.50 6.87 -11.44
C LYS A 117 -4.06 6.83 -11.97
N VAL A 118 -3.15 7.58 -11.36
CA VAL A 118 -1.71 7.56 -11.67
C VAL A 118 -1.00 6.32 -11.10
N GLY A 119 -1.65 5.57 -10.21
CA GLY A 119 -1.06 4.41 -9.57
C GLY A 119 -0.06 4.75 -8.47
N LEU A 120 -0.25 5.90 -7.83
CA LEU A 120 0.48 6.32 -6.64
C LEU A 120 -0.16 5.73 -5.38
N PRO A 121 0.64 5.44 -4.35
CA PRO A 121 0.14 4.93 -3.08
C PRO A 121 -0.74 5.96 -2.35
N PRO A 122 -1.67 5.51 -1.49
CA PRO A 122 -2.59 6.38 -0.77
C PRO A 122 -1.88 7.29 0.23
N SER A 123 -2.45 8.47 0.49
CA SER A 123 -1.83 9.47 1.38
C SER A 123 -1.98 9.15 2.86
N GLU A 124 -2.91 8.27 3.24
CA GLU A 124 -3.32 8.08 4.64
C GLU A 124 -2.30 7.36 5.54
N ALA A 125 -1.11 6.94 5.08
CA ALA A 125 -0.29 6.04 5.92
C ALA A 125 1.24 6.10 5.78
N ASN A 126 1.87 7.05 5.07
CA ASN A 126 3.33 7.00 5.03
C ASN A 126 4.02 8.36 4.84
N GLU A 127 4.78 8.78 5.85
CA GLU A 127 5.80 9.84 5.73
C GLU A 127 6.71 9.60 4.52
N ALA A 128 6.94 8.33 4.15
CA ALA A 128 7.69 7.95 2.97
C ALA A 128 7.14 8.58 1.67
N MET A 129 5.84 8.82 1.54
CA MET A 129 5.28 9.46 0.34
C MET A 129 5.57 10.94 0.23
N VAL A 130 5.52 11.65 1.36
CA VAL A 130 5.92 13.06 1.43
C VAL A 130 7.39 13.18 1.05
N LEU A 131 8.24 12.32 1.61
CA LEU A 131 9.66 12.27 1.29
C LEU A 131 9.93 11.91 -0.18
N LEU A 132 9.17 10.98 -0.76
CA LEU A 132 9.29 10.61 -2.17
C LEU A 132 8.97 11.80 -3.08
N PHE A 133 7.90 12.54 -2.80
CA PHE A 133 7.59 13.74 -3.57
C PHE A 133 8.67 14.81 -3.38
N ASP A 134 9.06 15.11 -2.15
CA ASP A 134 10.07 16.13 -1.86
C ASP A 134 11.42 15.79 -2.54
N GLN A 135 11.82 14.51 -2.53
CA GLN A 135 13.01 14.02 -3.24
C GLN A 135 12.89 14.17 -4.76
N VAL A 136 11.74 13.80 -5.33
CA VAL A 136 11.52 13.90 -6.79
C VAL A 136 11.52 15.36 -7.24
N PHE A 137 10.81 16.24 -6.53
CA PHE A 137 10.76 17.66 -6.87
C PHE A 137 12.11 18.37 -6.65
N ALA A 138 12.87 17.99 -5.63
CA ALA A 138 14.24 18.49 -5.44
C ALA A 138 15.18 18.06 -6.58
N ASP A 139 15.05 16.82 -7.07
CA ASP A 139 15.94 16.25 -8.09
C ASP A 139 15.54 16.66 -9.52
N VAL A 140 14.25 16.88 -9.81
CA VAL A 140 13.81 17.40 -11.13
C VAL A 140 14.22 18.87 -11.30
N GLY A 141 14.45 19.60 -10.21
CA GLY A 141 14.79 21.01 -10.24
C GLY A 141 13.57 21.83 -10.62
N THR A 142 13.01 22.56 -9.65
CA THR A 142 11.90 23.50 -9.87
C THR A 142 12.41 24.83 -10.41
N ALA A 143 13.36 24.79 -11.35
CA ALA A 143 14.04 25.97 -11.87
C ALA A 143 13.01 26.91 -12.50
N ASP A 144 12.84 28.07 -11.85
CA ASP A 144 12.01 29.22 -12.18
C ASP A 144 10.90 28.98 -13.21
N PHE A 145 9.70 28.72 -12.71
CA PHE A 145 8.45 28.97 -13.43
C PHE A 145 8.31 30.47 -13.64
N ALA A 146 9.13 31.02 -14.54
CA ALA A 146 9.01 32.37 -15.03
C ALA A 146 7.64 32.54 -15.71
N ASP A 147 7.18 33.78 -15.84
CA ASP A 147 5.87 34.15 -16.42
C ASP A 147 5.55 33.53 -17.81
N ASN A 148 6.50 32.86 -18.46
CA ASN A 148 6.37 32.17 -19.75
C ASN A 148 6.58 30.65 -19.61
N PHE A 149 5.82 29.98 -18.76
CA PHE A 149 5.84 28.51 -18.69
C PHE A 149 5.04 27.91 -19.85
N GLU A 150 5.71 27.29 -20.82
CA GLU A 150 5.04 26.73 -22.00
C GLU A 150 4.49 25.32 -21.74
N ARG A 151 3.54 24.89 -22.58
CA ARG A 151 2.94 23.55 -22.48
C ARG A 151 3.99 22.45 -22.64
N ASP A 152 4.98 22.69 -23.50
CA ASP A 152 6.05 21.73 -23.78
C ASP A 152 6.97 21.57 -22.57
N ASP A 153 7.24 22.65 -21.82
CA ASP A 153 7.99 22.60 -20.56
C ASP A 153 7.24 21.83 -19.47
N LEU A 154 5.91 22.03 -19.39
CA LEU A 154 5.06 21.26 -18.48
C LEU A 154 5.07 19.77 -18.82
N GLU A 155 5.01 19.43 -20.11
CA GLU A 155 5.05 18.04 -20.57
C GLU A 155 6.36 17.36 -20.15
N VAL A 156 7.50 18.02 -20.36
CA VAL A 156 8.80 17.52 -19.94
C VAL A 156 8.86 17.34 -18.43
N LEU A 157 8.40 18.33 -17.66
CA LEU A 157 8.38 18.27 -16.20
C LEU A 157 7.53 17.11 -15.68
N VAL A 158 6.30 16.97 -16.16
CA VAL A 158 5.37 15.91 -15.75
C VAL A 158 5.97 14.54 -16.08
N ARG A 159 6.52 14.38 -17.28
CA ARG A 159 7.14 13.14 -17.72
C ARG A 159 8.35 12.77 -16.85
N ASP A 160 9.17 13.74 -16.48
CA ASP A 160 10.35 13.50 -15.65
C ASP A 160 9.99 13.19 -14.20
N VAL A 161 9.01 13.89 -13.61
CA VAL A 161 8.46 13.56 -12.28
C VAL A 161 7.91 12.14 -12.26
N LEU A 162 7.09 11.75 -13.24
CA LEU A 162 6.50 10.41 -13.31
C LEU A 162 7.56 9.31 -13.51
N LYS A 163 8.58 9.54 -14.36
CA LYS A 163 9.69 8.60 -14.55
C LYS A 163 10.52 8.41 -13.28
N LYS A 164 10.77 9.48 -12.52
CA LYS A 164 11.51 9.36 -11.25
C LYS A 164 10.69 8.62 -10.20
N LEU A 165 9.39 8.91 -10.10
CA LEU A 165 8.47 8.16 -9.24
C LEU A 165 8.42 6.68 -9.63
N GLU A 166 8.38 6.36 -10.93
CA GLU A 166 8.47 4.98 -11.42
C GLU A 166 9.73 4.29 -10.92
N LYS A 167 10.90 4.89 -11.12
CA LYS A 167 12.19 4.32 -10.69
C LYS A 167 12.27 4.13 -9.17
N LEU A 168 11.78 5.10 -8.40
CA LEU A 168 11.80 5.01 -6.93
C LEU A 168 10.87 3.90 -6.44
N LEU A 169 9.69 3.75 -7.04
CA LEU A 169 8.74 2.68 -6.70
C LEU A 169 9.18 1.31 -7.24
N GLU A 170 9.96 1.26 -8.32
CA GLU A 170 10.58 0.03 -8.82
C GLU A 170 11.69 -0.44 -7.87
N ALA A 171 12.52 0.49 -7.37
CA ALA A 171 13.56 0.19 -6.39
C ALA A 171 12.99 -0.12 -4.99
N ASN A 172 11.93 0.57 -4.59
CA ASN A 172 11.31 0.47 -3.27
C ASN A 172 9.79 0.35 -3.41
N PRO A 173 9.25 -0.85 -3.72
CA PRO A 173 7.82 -1.05 -3.84
C PRO A 173 7.12 -0.86 -2.50
N ILE A 174 5.96 -0.19 -2.52
CA ILE A 174 5.16 0.05 -1.32
C ILE A 174 4.07 -1.02 -1.23
N LEU A 175 4.03 -1.71 -0.09
CA LEU A 175 2.97 -2.65 0.25
C LEU A 175 1.83 -1.87 0.92
N HIS A 176 0.64 -1.97 0.35
CA HIS A 176 -0.56 -1.40 0.94
C HIS A 176 -1.54 -2.52 1.28
N ASP A 177 -1.84 -2.66 2.57
CA ASP A 177 -2.88 -3.58 3.03
C ASP A 177 -4.24 -3.10 2.54
N LEU A 178 -4.94 -3.95 1.80
CA LEU A 178 -6.33 -3.70 1.45
C LEU A 178 -7.20 -4.08 2.65
N GLU A 179 -7.17 -3.30 3.72
CA GLU A 179 -8.24 -3.33 4.71
C GLU A 179 -9.46 -2.60 4.13
N ASN A 180 -10.24 -3.32 3.31
CA ASN A 180 -11.70 -3.17 3.15
C ASN A 180 -12.26 -4.23 2.18
#